data_AF-H0QYH7-F1
#
_entry.id   AF-H0QYH7-F1
#
_cell.length_a   1.000
_cell.length_b   1.000
_cell.length_c   1.000
_cell.angle_alpha   90.00
_cell.angle_beta   90.00
_cell.angle_gamma   90.00
#
_symmetry.space_group_name_H-M   'P 1'
#
loop_
_entity.id
_entity.type
_entity.pdbx_description
1 polymer ?
#
loop_
_entity_poly.entity_id
_entity_poly.type
_entity_poly.pdbx_seq_one_letter_code
_entity_poly.pdbx_strand_id
1 'polypeptide(L)'
;MTGEQELTRPPQVLWALRLWLTSGALLVAVGLVTIIVTAVRYGAVSAIGVGALEVAVGVGYCFAARKLAIAHDLRVRSSLAVTTLVVVVLLLMAALLSHSPIFAVPLVIALLGLFGSLLAYRPESEAWFAEQDGKK
;
A
#
# COMPACT_ATOMS: atom_id res chain seq x y z
N MET A 1 11.68 20.13 -35.40
CA MET A 1 12.66 20.18 -34.28
C MET A 1 12.38 18.98 -33.40
N THR A 2 13.26 18.00 -33.49
CA THR A 2 13.26 16.74 -32.75
C THR A 2 13.59 17.01 -31.29
N GLY A 3 12.60 16.85 -30.41
CA GLY A 3 12.82 16.75 -28.98
C GLY A 3 12.15 15.46 -28.54
N GLU A 4 12.95 14.46 -28.19
CA GLU A 4 12.49 13.25 -27.53
C GLU A 4 11.72 13.68 -26.27
N GLN A 5 10.38 13.68 -26.34
CA GLN A 5 9.56 13.69 -25.14
C GLN A 5 9.74 12.33 -24.49
N GLU A 6 10.82 12.22 -23.72
CA GLU A 6 10.91 11.25 -22.65
C GLU A 6 9.58 11.33 -21.90
N LEU A 7 8.79 10.26 -21.95
CA LEU A 7 7.48 10.17 -21.29
C LEU A 7 7.67 10.32 -19.80
N THR A 8 7.77 11.58 -19.37
CA THR A 8 8.11 11.94 -18.02
C THR A 8 6.93 11.51 -17.18
N ARG A 9 7.13 10.50 -16.33
CA ARG A 9 6.09 9.91 -15.49
C ARG A 9 5.37 11.03 -14.74
N PRO A 10 4.03 11.15 -14.84
CA PRO A 10 3.30 12.26 -14.23
C PRO A 10 3.52 12.25 -12.71
N PRO A 11 3.55 13.43 -12.07
CA PRO A 11 3.89 13.55 -10.65
C PRO A 11 2.92 12.75 -9.78
N GLN A 12 1.66 12.63 -10.19
CA GLN A 12 0.63 11.86 -9.49
C GLN A 12 0.99 10.38 -9.37
N VAL A 13 1.57 9.77 -10.42
CA VAL A 13 2.01 8.36 -10.42
C VAL A 13 3.25 8.17 -9.54
N LEU A 14 4.18 9.15 -9.55
CA LEU A 14 5.35 9.13 -8.67
C LEU A 14 4.95 9.23 -7.19
N TRP A 15 4.00 10.11 -6.86
CA TRP A 15 3.49 10.25 -5.51
C TRP A 15 2.66 9.04 -5.07
N ALA A 16 1.85 8.45 -5.95
CA ALA A 16 1.18 7.19 -5.68
C ALA A 16 2.18 6.09 -5.32
N LEU A 17 3.26 5.95 -6.11
CA LEU A 17 4.32 4.98 -5.85
C LEU A 17 5.00 5.21 -4.49
N ARG A 18 5.33 6.47 -4.18
CA ARG A 18 5.92 6.84 -2.89
C ARG A 18 5.00 6.49 -1.74
N LEU A 19 3.71 6.85 -1.83
CA LEU A 19 2.72 6.59 -0.80
C LEU A 19 2.52 5.10 -0.53
N TRP A 20 2.43 4.26 -1.58
CA TRP A 20 2.35 2.82 -1.41
C TRP A 20 3.60 2.22 -0.78
N LEU A 21 4.79 2.66 -1.20
CA LEU A 21 6.06 2.18 -0.63
C LEU A 21 6.22 2.62 0.82
N THR A 22 5.90 3.87 1.16
CA THR A 22 5.96 4.36 2.53
C THR A 22 4.94 3.66 3.41
N SER A 23 3.70 3.50 2.92
CA SER A 23 2.65 2.79 3.65
C SER A 23 3.05 1.33 3.89
N GLY A 24 3.51 0.64 2.85
CA GLY A 24 3.95 -0.76 2.96
C GLY A 24 5.13 -0.93 3.92
N ALA A 25 6.14 -0.07 3.85
CA ALA A 25 7.29 -0.10 4.76
C ALA A 25 6.89 0.16 6.21
N LEU A 26 6.00 1.15 6.44
CA LEU A 26 5.49 1.47 7.77
C LEU A 26 4.63 0.34 8.35
N LEU A 27 3.79 -0.31 7.54
CA LEU A 27 3.01 -1.48 7.97
C LEU A 27 3.92 -2.64 8.38
N VAL A 28 4.99 -2.90 7.62
CA VAL A 28 5.99 -3.92 8.01
C VAL A 28 6.65 -3.54 9.34
N ALA A 29 7.08 -2.30 9.50
CA ALA A 29 7.72 -1.85 10.73
C ALA A 29 6.78 -2.00 11.94
N VAL A 30 5.53 -1.55 11.81
CA VAL A 30 4.51 -1.69 12.87
C VAL A 30 4.23 -3.16 13.16
N GLY A 31 4.04 -3.99 12.14
CA GLY A 31 3.79 -5.42 12.32
C GLY A 31 4.93 -6.14 13.04
N LEU A 32 6.18 -5.81 12.72
CA LEU A 32 7.35 -6.34 13.44
C LEU A 32 7.36 -5.90 14.91
N VAL A 33 7.07 -4.62 15.19
CA VAL A 33 6.96 -4.13 16.57
C VAL A 33 5.83 -4.86 17.31
N THR A 34 4.66 -5.03 16.68
CA THR A 34 3.53 -5.77 17.25
C THR A 34 3.92 -7.20 17.60
N ILE A 35 4.60 -7.91 16.69
CA ILE A 35 5.10 -9.28 16.94
C ILE A 35 6.08 -9.30 18.12
N ILE A 36 7.06 -8.40 18.15
CA ILE A 36 8.08 -8.38 19.21
C ILE A 36 7.43 -8.11 20.57
N VAL A 37 6.56 -7.09 20.67
CA VAL A 37 5.91 -6.71 21.92
C VAL A 37 5.01 -7.84 22.44
N THR A 38 4.23 -8.45 21.55
CA THR A 38 3.33 -9.55 21.93
C THR A 38 4.11 -10.80 22.33
N ALA A 39 5.19 -11.14 21.61
CA ALA A 39 6.05 -12.27 21.95
C ALA A 39 6.69 -12.11 23.34
N VAL A 40 7.18 -10.91 23.66
CA VAL A 40 7.79 -10.61 24.97
C VAL A 40 6.76 -10.66 26.11
N ARG A 41 5.53 -10.19 25.88
CA ARG A 41 4.51 -10.08 26.94
C ARG A 41 3.70 -11.37 27.14
N TYR A 42 3.43 -12.11 26.07
CA TYR A 42 2.44 -13.20 26.06
C TYR A 42 2.98 -14.50 25.46
N GLY A 43 4.28 -14.56 25.10
CA GLY A 43 4.95 -15.73 24.53
C GLY A 43 4.86 -15.81 22.99
N ALA A 44 5.77 -16.56 22.38
CA ALA A 44 5.96 -16.58 20.91
C ALA A 44 4.72 -17.03 20.10
N VAL A 45 3.91 -17.93 20.65
CA VAL A 45 2.74 -18.51 19.94
C VAL A 45 1.60 -17.49 19.80
N SER A 46 1.45 -16.56 20.75
CA SER A 46 0.42 -15.53 20.72
C SER A 46 0.78 -14.33 19.83
N ALA A 47 2.05 -14.24 19.39
CA ALA A 47 2.59 -13.13 18.61
C ALA A 47 2.29 -13.20 17.10
N ILE A 48 1.90 -14.37 16.60
CA ILE A 48 1.73 -14.65 15.16
C ILE A 48 0.40 -14.10 14.60
N GLY A 49 -0.42 -13.45 15.43
CA GLY A 49 -1.70 -12.88 15.02
C GLY A 49 -1.59 -11.63 14.13
N VAL A 50 -2.18 -10.53 14.59
CA VAL A 50 -2.32 -9.27 13.83
C VAL A 50 -1.00 -8.77 13.22
N GLY A 51 0.11 -8.88 13.95
CA GLY A 51 1.40 -8.37 13.46
C GLY A 51 1.93 -9.10 12.23
N ALA A 52 1.69 -10.42 12.10
CA ALA A 52 2.06 -11.15 10.89
C ALA A 52 1.24 -10.73 9.68
N LEU A 53 -0.05 -10.43 9.89
CA LEU A 53 -0.92 -9.90 8.85
C LEU A 53 -0.47 -8.51 8.39
N GLU A 54 -0.12 -7.62 9.33
CA GLU A 54 0.42 -6.29 9.04
C GLU A 54 1.69 -6.38 8.19
N VAL A 55 2.62 -7.27 8.54
CA VAL A 55 3.84 -7.54 7.75
C VAL A 55 3.49 -8.07 6.36
N ALA A 56 2.63 -9.08 6.26
CA ALA A 56 2.27 -9.69 4.98
C ALA A 56 1.64 -8.67 4.03
N VAL A 57 0.71 -7.84 4.53
CA VAL A 57 0.08 -6.77 3.77
C VAL A 57 1.09 -5.71 3.35
N GLY A 58 1.95 -5.27 4.27
CA GLY A 58 2.96 -4.25 3.98
C GLY A 58 3.97 -4.71 2.91
N VAL A 59 4.42 -5.97 2.98
CA VAL A 59 5.24 -6.60 1.94
C VAL A 59 4.47 -6.66 0.61
N GLY A 60 3.19 -7.03 0.65
CA GLY A 60 2.31 -7.04 -0.52
C GLY A 60 2.24 -5.69 -1.22
N TYR A 61 2.10 -4.60 -0.47
CA TYR A 61 2.10 -3.24 -1.02
C TYR A 61 3.43 -2.91 -1.68
N CYS A 62 4.54 -3.18 -1.00
CA CYS A 62 5.88 -2.94 -1.54
C CYS A 62 6.11 -3.71 -2.85
N PHE A 63 5.71 -4.99 -2.90
CA PHE A 63 5.85 -5.81 -4.09
C PHE A 63 4.96 -5.31 -5.24
N ALA A 64 3.68 -5.04 -4.97
CA ALA A 64 2.74 -4.58 -5.98
C ALA A 64 3.11 -3.19 -6.53
N ALA A 65 3.57 -2.28 -5.66
CA ALA A 65 4.08 -0.96 -6.04
C ALA A 65 5.30 -1.06 -6.95
N ARG A 66 6.28 -1.91 -6.61
CA ARG A 66 7.46 -2.17 -7.45
C ARG A 66 7.08 -2.83 -8.77
N LYS A 67 6.17 -3.80 -8.74
CA LYS A 67 5.69 -4.48 -9.95
C LYS A 67 4.98 -3.50 -10.87
N LEU A 68 4.19 -2.57 -10.36
CA LEU A 68 3.57 -1.52 -11.15
C LEU A 68 4.63 -0.59 -11.77
N ALA A 69 5.68 -0.24 -11.01
CA ALA A 69 6.75 0.61 -11.50
C ALA A 69 7.56 0.02 -12.66
N ILE A 70 7.66 -1.31 -12.73
CA ILE A 70 8.45 -2.06 -13.74
C ILE A 70 7.57 -2.54 -14.90
N ALA A 71 6.40 -3.10 -14.59
CA ALA A 71 5.58 -3.83 -15.56
C ALA A 71 4.40 -3.01 -16.11
N HIS A 72 4.08 -1.83 -15.56
CA HIS A 72 2.98 -0.97 -16.01
C HIS A 72 1.63 -1.69 -16.19
N ASP A 73 1.37 -2.74 -15.39
CA ASP A 73 0.21 -3.60 -15.54
C ASP A 73 -1.04 -3.01 -14.84
N LEU A 74 -2.08 -2.72 -15.63
CA LEU A 74 -3.37 -2.21 -15.16
C LEU A 74 -4.05 -3.14 -14.14
N ARG A 75 -3.87 -4.46 -14.26
CA ARG A 75 -4.46 -5.43 -13.32
C ARG A 75 -3.89 -5.28 -11.92
N VAL A 76 -2.58 -5.01 -11.82
CA VAL A 76 -1.91 -4.79 -10.54
C VAL A 76 -2.44 -3.52 -9.87
N ARG A 77 -2.70 -2.45 -10.63
CA ARG A 77 -3.27 -1.20 -10.11
C ARG A 77 -4.63 -1.43 -9.45
N SER A 78 -5.53 -2.15 -10.11
CA SER A 78 -6.86 -2.46 -9.58
C SER A 78 -6.81 -3.36 -8.35
N SER A 79 -6.00 -4.41 -8.39
CA SER A 79 -5.79 -5.27 -7.22
C SER A 79 -5.28 -4.46 -6.02
N LEU A 80 -4.34 -3.54 -6.23
CA LEU A 80 -3.71 -2.75 -5.16
C LEU A 80 -4.71 -1.77 -4.54
N ALA A 81 -5.59 -1.15 -5.35
CA ALA A 81 -6.70 -0.33 -4.85
C ALA A 81 -7.70 -1.14 -4.01
N VAL A 82 -8.08 -2.34 -4.46
CA VAL A 82 -8.97 -3.22 -3.70
C VAL A 82 -8.32 -3.66 -2.40
N THR A 83 -7.06 -4.09 -2.43
CA THR A 83 -6.33 -4.51 -1.21
C THR A 83 -6.18 -3.35 -0.22
N THR A 84 -5.87 -2.14 -0.68
CA THR A 84 -5.81 -0.95 0.18
C THR A 84 -7.15 -0.62 0.82
N LEU A 85 -8.24 -0.70 0.08
CA LEU A 85 -9.58 -0.51 0.62
C LEU A 85 -9.95 -1.58 1.65
N VAL A 86 -9.74 -2.87 1.35
CA VAL A 86 -10.05 -3.99 2.25
C VAL A 86 -9.28 -3.86 3.56
N VAL A 87 -7.97 -3.55 3.49
CA VAL A 87 -7.13 -3.38 4.69
C VAL A 87 -7.61 -2.21 5.54
N VAL A 88 -7.95 -1.07 4.94
CA VAL A 88 -8.52 0.08 5.66
C VAL A 88 -9.83 -0.31 6.36
N VAL A 89 -10.73 -1.02 5.67
CA VAL A 89 -12.00 -1.48 6.26
C VAL A 89 -11.76 -2.43 7.43
N LEU A 90 -10.89 -3.43 7.27
CA LEU A 90 -10.59 -4.40 8.32
C LEU A 90 -9.95 -3.73 9.54
N LEU A 91 -9.02 -2.79 9.34
CA LEU A 91 -8.41 -2.03 10.44
C LEU A 91 -9.40 -1.09 11.10
N LEU A 92 -10.30 -0.47 10.34
CA LEU A 92 -11.36 0.37 10.88
C LEU A 92 -12.34 -0.46 11.73
N MET A 93 -12.75 -1.63 11.24
CA MET A 93 -13.54 -2.58 12.03
C MET A 93 -12.79 -3.03 13.28
N ALA A 94 -11.52 -3.39 13.18
CA ALA A 94 -10.71 -3.80 14.33
C ALA A 94 -10.59 -2.68 15.38
N ALA A 95 -10.37 -1.43 14.95
CA ALA A 95 -10.31 -0.27 15.82
C ALA A 95 -11.64 -0.03 16.56
N LEU A 96 -12.76 -0.09 15.84
CA LEU A 96 -14.09 0.13 16.42
C LEU A 96 -14.52 -1.02 17.34
N LEU A 97 -14.28 -2.28 16.96
CA LEU A 97 -14.75 -3.44 17.71
C LEU A 97 -13.94 -3.67 18.99
N SER A 98 -12.62 -3.51 18.91
CA SER A 98 -11.74 -3.68 20.08
C SER A 98 -11.73 -2.48 21.03
N HIS A 99 -12.23 -1.32 20.58
CA HIS A 99 -12.11 -0.03 21.28
C HIS A 99 -10.67 0.30 21.70
N SER A 100 -9.67 -0.32 21.05
CA SER A 100 -8.28 -0.20 21.40
C SER A 100 -7.57 0.80 20.48
N PRO A 101 -6.86 1.79 21.04
CA PRO A 101 -6.13 2.76 20.24
C PRO A 101 -4.96 2.14 19.46
N ILE A 102 -4.60 0.88 19.75
CA ILE A 102 -3.48 0.19 19.09
C ILE A 102 -3.67 0.07 17.57
N PHE A 103 -4.91 0.02 17.09
CA PHE A 103 -5.24 -0.08 15.67
C PHE A 103 -5.28 1.27 14.95
N ALA A 104 -5.23 2.39 15.68
CA ALA A 104 -5.30 3.72 15.07
C ALA A 104 -4.07 4.02 14.21
N VAL A 105 -2.89 3.63 14.67
CA VAL A 105 -1.61 3.83 13.94
C VAL A 105 -1.59 3.06 12.61
N PRO A 106 -1.79 1.73 12.58
CA PRO A 106 -1.83 0.99 11.32
C PRO A 106 -2.97 1.46 10.41
N LEU A 107 -4.11 1.91 10.95
CA LEU A 107 -5.20 2.49 10.16
C LEU A 107 -4.76 3.77 9.43
N VAL A 108 -4.10 4.71 10.11
CA VAL A 108 -3.57 5.93 9.48
C VAL A 108 -2.56 5.58 8.39
N ILE A 109 -1.69 4.60 8.64
CA ILE A 109 -0.72 4.13 7.65
C ILE A 109 -1.41 3.49 6.43
N ALA A 110 -2.47 2.70 6.64
CA ALA A 110 -3.25 2.10 5.56
C ALA A 110 -3.98 3.16 4.74
N LEU A 111 -4.48 4.23 5.37
CA LEU A 111 -5.07 5.37 4.68
C LEU A 111 -4.07 6.06 3.75
N LEU A 112 -2.78 6.17 4.11
CA LEU A 112 -1.75 6.67 3.19
C LEU A 112 -1.65 5.80 1.92
N GLY A 113 -1.75 4.47 2.08
CA GLY A 113 -1.79 3.54 0.94
C GLY A 113 -3.03 3.75 0.07
N LEU A 114 -4.19 3.98 0.70
CA LEU A 114 -5.44 4.31 0.00
C LEU A 114 -5.34 5.62 -0.78
N PHE A 115 -4.72 6.67 -0.22
CA PHE A 115 -4.44 7.91 -0.95
C PHE A 115 -3.55 7.68 -2.17
N GLY A 116 -2.54 6.80 -2.05
CA GLY A 116 -1.74 6.37 -3.20
C GLY A 116 -2.62 5.77 -4.29
N SER A 117 -3.58 4.93 -3.91
CA SER A 117 -4.55 4.35 -4.83
C SER A 117 -5.41 5.42 -5.50
N LEU A 118 -5.95 6.39 -4.76
CA LEU A 118 -6.76 7.48 -5.32
C LEU A 118 -5.98 8.33 -6.34
N LEU A 119 -4.71 8.63 -6.08
CA LEU A 119 -3.85 9.37 -7.01
C LEU A 119 -3.60 8.60 -8.31
N ALA A 120 -3.54 7.28 -8.25
CA ALA A 120 -3.32 6.42 -9.41
C ALA A 120 -4.51 6.36 -10.39
N TYR A 121 -5.72 6.75 -9.93
CA TYR A 121 -6.96 6.79 -10.72
C TYR A 121 -7.36 8.22 -11.14
N ARG A 122 -6.52 9.23 -10.90
CA ARG A 122 -6.76 10.56 -11.43
C ARG A 122 -6.61 10.59 -12.96
N PRO A 123 -7.32 11.50 -13.66
CA PRO A 123 -7.35 11.51 -15.14
C PRO A 123 -5.97 11.56 -15.80
N GLU A 124 -5.05 12.37 -15.25
CA GLU A 124 -3.66 12.48 -15.76
C GLU A 124 -2.88 11.16 -15.60
N SER A 125 -3.06 10.48 -14.47
CA SER A 125 -2.49 9.15 -14.24
C SER A 125 -3.08 8.11 -15.19
N GLU A 126 -4.40 8.13 -15.39
CA GLU A 126 -5.10 7.20 -16.28
C GLU A 126 -4.66 7.32 -17.73
N ALA A 127 -4.54 8.55 -18.24
CA ALA A 127 -4.03 8.80 -19.60
C ALA A 127 -2.62 8.21 -19.78
N TRP A 128 -1.74 8.41 -18.79
CA TRP A 128 -0.38 7.84 -18.84
C TRP A 128 -0.37 6.31 -18.78
N PHE A 129 -1.21 5.69 -17.94
CA PHE A 129 -1.31 4.22 -17.89
C PHE A 129 -1.89 3.64 -19.18
N ALA A 130 -2.88 4.30 -19.80
CA ALA A 130 -3.46 3.87 -21.06
C ALA A 130 -2.45 3.95 -22.23
N GLU A 131 -1.62 4.98 -22.26
CA GLU A 131 -0.55 5.09 -23.26
C GLU A 131 0.50 3.97 -23.11
N GLN A 132 0.85 3.60 -21.88
CA GLN A 132 1.83 2.54 -21.61
C GLN A 132 1.28 1.15 -21.94
N ASP A 133 -0.03 0.93 -21.83
CA ASP A 133 -0.68 -0.34 -22.19
C ASP A 133 -0.71 -0.54 -23.70
N GLY A 134 -0.96 0.52 -24.48
CA GLY A 134 -0.94 0.48 -25.94
C GLY A 134 0.44 0.34 -26.58
N LYS A 135 1.53 0.42 -25.80
CA LYS A 135 2.92 0.22 -26.25
C LYS A 135 3.45 -1.19 -26.03
N LYS A 136 2.67 -2.08 -25.39
CA LYS A 136 2.98 -3.50 -25.25
C LYS A 136 2.48 -4.30 -26.44
#